data_AF-A0A524CJX4-F1
#
_entry.id   AF-A0A524CJX4-F1
#
_cell.length_a   1.000
_cell.length_b   1.000
_cell.length_c   1.000
_cell.angle_alpha   90.00
_cell.angle_beta   90.00
_cell.angle_gamma   90.00
#
_symmetry.space_group_name_H-M   'P 1'
#
loop_
_entity.id
_entity.type
_entity.pdbx_description
1 polymer ?
#
loop_
_entity_poly.entity_id
_entity_poly.type
_entity_poly.pdbx_seq_one_letter_code
_entity_poly.pdbx_strand_id
1 'polypeptide(L)'
;MLRQLHIFFKSELIFTHTYAMAVGNEEVSNIKKILKSFLEMPMPGKTFQLPGSNFQLFHRSKDSLTFVFITDLIDNKDYIENILIRTIDKFNTLFSNTDSIERSILKSTEFLEFLTAIQHNMHSKIAIMGPYSSGKTVLYDMLKENGERDIADFAKAAIFKINQLQFDLWDFQLPENYHGLWSKFIRGSDLIILLFDLSNYNLKVIEHFIQLYNQESKLSKLLVLGNKNDLISEEEIKMTLNLLKIGKFQTISLTQTGAKQKIIDLIGQSLSLKKELPSNFSDLVKEAEMLEKSGNDVLAIAKYKHLINICNEYQDFSNISKIREKLSTLTNKLEKEKEYRRKEGKRLKFEIPDKIKFHQKVKVQPLPPGGPQELTKPVPPKRNFIEMPLEGTYEKKKVENLTLFTQEDKKVAKKKDFQGAEDISLDFELKTKDNKDLQIEKEITHSDNPKKLQELIEGYGSSLSLRLCEHLLRELKETLGRPLTLEDVENAARIFINQEKL
;
A
#
# COMPACT_ATOMS: atom_id res chain seq x y z
N MET A 1 -12.87 5.63 -7.20
CA MET A 1 -12.32 4.63 -8.16
C MET A 1 -12.63 3.17 -7.75
N LEU A 2 -13.07 2.30 -8.70
CA LEU A 2 -13.16 0.85 -8.46
C LEU A 2 -11.76 0.22 -8.33
N ARG A 3 -11.47 -0.35 -7.15
CA ARG A 3 -10.20 -1.04 -6.88
C ARG A 3 -10.30 -2.52 -7.19
N GLN A 4 -11.36 -3.17 -6.72
CA GLN A 4 -11.55 -4.62 -6.85
C GLN A 4 -13.00 -5.03 -6.94
N LEU A 5 -13.23 -6.19 -7.55
CA LEU A 5 -14.50 -6.89 -7.59
C LEU A 5 -14.30 -8.33 -7.10
N HIS A 6 -15.07 -8.74 -6.10
CA HIS A 6 -15.18 -10.13 -5.66
C HIS A 6 -16.61 -10.61 -5.86
N ILE A 7 -16.77 -11.81 -6.41
CA ILE A 7 -18.08 -12.44 -6.57
C ILE A 7 -18.06 -13.76 -5.80
N PHE A 8 -19.02 -13.90 -4.90
CA PHE A 8 -19.20 -15.07 -4.07
C PHE A 8 -20.44 -15.85 -4.51
N PHE A 9 -20.34 -17.18 -4.55
CA PHE A 9 -21.46 -18.10 -4.71
C PHE A 9 -21.53 -18.98 -3.47
N LYS A 10 -22.63 -18.91 -2.71
CA LYS A 10 -22.80 -19.69 -1.45
C LYS A 10 -21.59 -19.58 -0.51
N SER A 11 -21.04 -18.38 -0.32
CA SER A 11 -19.81 -18.07 0.46
C SER A 11 -18.47 -18.49 -0.15
N GLU A 12 -18.47 -19.18 -1.30
CA GLU A 12 -17.25 -19.51 -2.03
C GLU A 12 -16.89 -18.38 -3.00
N LEU A 13 -15.62 -17.97 -3.02
CA LEU A 13 -15.13 -16.93 -3.93
C LEU A 13 -14.92 -17.55 -5.32
N ILE A 14 -15.77 -17.20 -6.27
CA ILE A 14 -15.76 -17.79 -7.63
C ILE A 14 -15.10 -16.87 -8.67
N PHE A 15 -15.05 -15.56 -8.41
CA PHE A 15 -14.45 -14.61 -9.32
C PHE A 15 -13.82 -13.46 -8.55
N THR A 16 -12.63 -13.04 -8.98
CA THR A 16 -11.96 -11.85 -8.48
C THR A 16 -11.35 -11.08 -9.63
N HIS A 17 -11.47 -9.76 -9.58
CA HIS A 17 -10.79 -8.86 -10.51
C HIS A 17 -10.22 -7.66 -9.75
N THR A 18 -9.06 -7.18 -10.19
CA THR A 18 -8.22 -6.25 -9.43
C THR A 18 -7.60 -5.21 -10.35
N TYR A 19 -7.92 -3.94 -10.11
CA TYR A 19 -7.42 -2.77 -10.84
C TYR A 19 -6.31 -2.04 -10.08
N ALA A 20 -6.50 -1.88 -8.77
CA ALA A 20 -5.53 -1.28 -7.86
C ALA A 20 -5.04 -2.34 -6.87
N MET A 21 -4.02 -2.01 -6.08
CA MET A 21 -3.43 -2.90 -5.11
C MET A 21 -4.51 -3.59 -4.26
N ALA A 22 -4.65 -4.89 -4.50
CA ALA A 22 -4.64 -5.90 -3.46
C ALA A 22 -5.05 -5.49 -2.05
N VAL A 23 -6.33 -5.55 -1.69
CA VAL A 23 -6.65 -5.98 -0.33
C VAL A 23 -6.00 -7.37 -0.16
N GLY A 24 -5.01 -7.49 0.72
CA GLY A 24 -4.22 -8.71 0.87
C GLY A 24 -5.07 -9.90 1.32
N ASN A 25 -4.51 -11.11 1.30
CA ASN A 25 -5.26 -12.32 1.68
C ASN A 25 -5.82 -12.26 3.11
N GLU A 26 -5.12 -11.58 4.02
CA GLU A 26 -5.56 -11.38 5.40
C GLU A 26 -6.76 -10.45 5.45
N GLU A 27 -6.72 -9.34 4.72
CA GLU A 27 -7.81 -8.39 4.67
C GLU A 27 -9.01 -8.97 3.89
N VAL A 28 -8.81 -9.76 2.84
CA VAL A 28 -9.88 -10.53 2.20
C VAL A 28 -10.51 -11.51 3.19
N SER A 29 -9.70 -12.17 4.03
CA SER A 29 -10.22 -13.04 5.09
C SER A 29 -11.01 -12.25 6.13
N ASN A 30 -10.59 -11.03 6.44
CA ASN A 30 -11.33 -10.12 7.33
C ASN A 30 -12.62 -9.63 6.68
N ILE A 31 -12.61 -9.31 5.38
CA ILE A 31 -13.81 -9.00 4.61
C ILE A 31 -14.77 -10.19 4.64
N LYS A 32 -14.31 -11.42 4.42
CA LYS A 32 -15.15 -12.62 4.53
C LYS A 32 -15.74 -12.77 5.93
N LYS A 33 -14.99 -12.47 7.00
CA LYS A 33 -15.50 -12.49 8.38
C LYS A 33 -16.57 -11.43 8.61
N ILE A 34 -16.34 -10.21 8.15
CA ILE A 34 -17.29 -9.08 8.27
C ILE A 34 -18.56 -9.37 7.46
N LEU A 35 -18.40 -9.92 6.26
CA LEU A 35 -19.49 -10.26 5.36
C LEU A 35 -20.15 -11.61 5.70
N LYS A 36 -19.65 -12.36 6.68
CA LYS A 36 -20.11 -13.73 6.94
C LYS A 36 -21.62 -13.80 7.15
N SER A 37 -22.18 -12.90 7.95
CA SER A 37 -23.63 -12.82 8.19
C SER A 37 -24.41 -12.53 6.90
N PHE A 38 -23.89 -11.63 6.05
CA PHE A 38 -24.51 -11.28 4.76
C PHE A 38 -24.34 -12.36 3.69
N LEU A 39 -23.28 -13.15 3.76
CA LEU A 39 -23.04 -14.29 2.86
C LEU A 39 -23.92 -15.49 3.23
N GLU A 40 -24.16 -15.71 4.52
CA GLU A 40 -25.05 -16.77 5.03
C GLU A 40 -26.53 -16.41 4.85
N MET A 41 -26.88 -15.14 5.04
CA MET A 41 -28.25 -14.63 4.89
C MET A 41 -28.27 -13.39 3.97
N PRO A 42 -28.15 -13.59 2.64
CA PRO A 42 -28.17 -12.49 1.70
C PRO A 42 -29.52 -11.78 1.72
N MET A 43 -29.49 -10.44 1.78
CA MET A 43 -30.67 -9.59 1.62
C MET A 43 -30.74 -9.14 0.15
N PRO A 44 -31.52 -9.83 -0.71
CA PRO A 44 -31.55 -9.53 -2.13
C PRO A 44 -32.11 -8.12 -2.37
N GLY A 45 -31.52 -7.43 -3.35
CA GLY A 45 -32.07 -6.16 -3.82
C GLY A 45 -31.70 -4.92 -2.99
N LYS A 46 -30.90 -5.05 -1.92
CA LYS A 46 -30.37 -3.92 -1.16
C LYS A 46 -28.85 -3.83 -1.28
N THR A 47 -28.34 -2.61 -1.49
CA THR A 47 -26.90 -2.33 -1.48
C THR A 47 -26.48 -1.86 -0.10
N PHE A 48 -25.47 -2.50 0.45
CA PHE A 48 -24.88 -2.17 1.74
C PHE A 48 -23.51 -1.54 1.53
N GLN A 49 -23.18 -0.58 2.39
CA GLN A 49 -21.90 0.11 2.42
C GLN A 49 -21.25 -0.15 3.77
N LEU A 50 -19.98 -0.55 3.76
CA LEU A 50 -19.16 -0.74 4.94
C LEU A 50 -17.89 0.10 4.78
N PRO A 51 -17.68 1.13 5.63
CA PRO A 51 -16.47 1.92 5.59
C PRO A 51 -15.29 1.10 6.13
N GLY A 52 -14.21 1.03 5.37
CA GLY A 52 -12.90 0.55 5.83
C GLY A 52 -11.96 1.71 6.15
N SER A 53 -10.74 1.40 6.61
CA SER A 53 -9.74 2.42 6.94
C SER A 53 -9.25 3.21 5.73
N ASN A 54 -9.02 2.53 4.60
CA ASN A 54 -8.44 3.12 3.39
C ASN A 54 -9.29 2.91 2.12
N PHE A 55 -10.41 2.20 2.24
CA PHE A 55 -11.30 1.84 1.15
C PHE A 55 -12.72 1.66 1.70
N GLN A 56 -13.71 1.63 0.81
CA GLN A 56 -15.08 1.29 1.15
C GLN A 56 -15.49 0.01 0.46
N LEU A 57 -16.33 -0.77 1.14
CA LEU A 57 -16.89 -1.99 0.61
C LEU A 57 -18.35 -1.73 0.30
N PHE A 58 -18.74 -1.99 -0.93
CA PHE A 58 -20.13 -2.01 -1.34
C PHE A 58 -20.48 -3.44 -1.70
N HIS A 59 -21.55 -3.98 -1.11
CA HIS A 59 -22.00 -5.31 -1.48
C HIS A 59 -23.49 -5.37 -1.74
N ARG A 60 -23.85 -6.23 -2.70
CA ARG A 60 -25.23 -6.48 -3.10
C ARG A 60 -25.37 -7.94 -3.51
N SER A 61 -26.43 -8.57 -3.05
CA SER A 61 -26.74 -9.96 -3.37
C SER A 61 -27.91 -10.04 -4.35
N LYS A 62 -27.85 -11.02 -5.25
CA LYS A 62 -28.93 -11.41 -6.16
C LYS A 62 -28.88 -12.92 -6.29
N ASP A 63 -30.00 -13.58 -5.98
CA ASP A 63 -30.09 -15.04 -5.89
C ASP A 63 -29.05 -15.60 -4.89
N SER A 64 -28.23 -16.55 -5.31
CA SER A 64 -27.13 -17.13 -4.52
C SER A 64 -25.78 -16.44 -4.71
N LEU A 65 -25.74 -15.34 -5.47
CA LEU A 65 -24.53 -14.58 -5.75
C LEU A 65 -24.45 -13.33 -4.89
N THR A 66 -23.26 -13.03 -4.38
CA THR A 66 -22.96 -11.79 -3.67
C THR A 66 -21.78 -11.10 -4.34
N PHE A 67 -22.02 -9.88 -4.79
CA PHE A 67 -21.03 -9.02 -5.43
C PHE A 67 -20.50 -8.06 -4.39
N VAL A 68 -19.17 -7.94 -4.32
CA VAL A 68 -18.47 -7.06 -3.39
C VAL A 68 -17.53 -6.17 -4.21
N PHE A 69 -17.86 -4.89 -4.27
CA PHE A 69 -17.03 -3.84 -4.84
C PHE A 69 -16.16 -3.27 -3.72
N ILE A 70 -14.87 -3.13 -4.00
CA ILE A 70 -13.94 -2.38 -3.16
C ILE A 70 -13.58 -1.12 -3.90
N THR A 71 -13.88 0.03 -3.31
CA THR A 71 -13.71 1.35 -3.94
C THR A 71 -12.95 2.30 -3.03
N ASP A 72 -12.68 3.52 -3.50
CA ASP A 72 -12.06 4.55 -2.68
C ASP A 72 -13.06 5.22 -1.73
N LEU A 73 -12.54 5.90 -0.72
CA LEU A 73 -13.35 6.58 0.30
C LEU A 73 -14.22 7.72 -0.25
N ILE A 74 -13.89 8.22 -1.45
CA ILE A 74 -14.56 9.36 -2.07
C ILE A 74 -15.82 8.97 -2.86
N ASP A 75 -16.00 7.68 -3.15
CA ASP A 75 -17.10 7.21 -4.00
C ASP A 75 -18.44 7.23 -3.23
N ASN A 76 -19.48 7.78 -3.87
CA ASN A 76 -20.83 7.86 -3.29
C ASN A 76 -21.61 6.55 -3.48
N LYS A 77 -22.36 6.15 -2.43
CA LYS A 77 -23.20 4.94 -2.44
C LYS A 77 -24.18 4.84 -3.61
N ASP A 78 -24.95 5.88 -3.88
CA ASP A 78 -25.99 5.87 -4.92
C ASP A 78 -25.38 5.69 -6.31
N TYR A 79 -24.20 6.29 -6.51
CA TYR A 79 -23.43 6.12 -7.72
C TYR A 79 -22.94 4.68 -7.90
N ILE A 80 -22.33 4.11 -6.86
CA ILE A 80 -21.82 2.72 -6.89
C ILE A 80 -22.95 1.70 -6.99
N GLU A 81 -24.10 1.93 -6.35
CA GLU A 81 -25.27 1.06 -6.42
C GLU A 81 -25.75 0.85 -7.86
N ASN A 82 -25.85 1.92 -8.64
CA ASN A 82 -26.23 1.83 -10.05
C ASN A 82 -25.25 0.99 -10.88
N ILE A 83 -23.96 1.12 -10.61
CA ILE A 83 -22.91 0.36 -11.28
C ILE A 83 -22.96 -1.12 -10.86
N LEU A 84 -23.16 -1.39 -9.57
CA LEU A 84 -23.32 -2.75 -9.03
C LEU A 84 -24.50 -3.46 -9.69
N ILE A 85 -25.66 -2.80 -9.81
CA ILE A 85 -26.85 -3.37 -10.46
C ILE A 85 -26.54 -3.76 -11.91
N ARG A 86 -25.96 -2.85 -12.70
CA ARG A 86 -25.56 -3.12 -14.09
C ARG A 86 -24.56 -4.28 -14.18
N THR A 87 -23.63 -4.36 -13.23
CA THR A 87 -22.62 -5.43 -13.18
C THR A 87 -23.25 -6.79 -12.90
N ILE A 88 -24.16 -6.85 -11.93
CA ILE A 88 -24.91 -8.05 -11.59
C ILE A 88 -25.74 -8.52 -12.78
N ASP A 89 -26.46 -7.61 -13.44
CA ASP A 89 -27.31 -7.95 -14.57
C ASP A 89 -26.50 -8.46 -15.77
N LYS A 90 -25.37 -7.81 -16.08
CA LYS A 90 -24.45 -8.29 -17.12
C LYS A 90 -23.86 -9.65 -16.75
N PHE A 91 -23.45 -9.86 -15.50
CA PHE A 91 -22.92 -11.15 -15.05
C PHE A 91 -23.97 -12.26 -15.19
N ASN A 92 -25.19 -12.06 -14.72
CA ASN A 92 -26.27 -13.06 -14.83
C ASN A 92 -26.66 -13.36 -16.28
N THR A 93 -26.57 -12.35 -17.17
CA THR A 93 -26.81 -12.53 -18.61
C THR A 93 -25.75 -13.44 -19.24
N LEU A 94 -24.48 -13.27 -18.87
CA LEU A 94 -23.39 -14.12 -19.37
C LEU A 94 -23.39 -15.50 -18.73
N PHE A 95 -23.65 -15.58 -17.42
CA PHE A 95 -23.52 -16.79 -16.59
C PHE A 95 -24.86 -17.26 -16.02
N SER A 96 -25.83 -17.55 -16.90
CA SER A 96 -27.19 -17.94 -16.50
C SER A 96 -27.28 -19.22 -15.66
N ASN A 97 -26.31 -20.13 -15.81
CA ASN A 97 -26.15 -21.31 -14.97
C ASN A 97 -24.95 -21.13 -14.03
N THR A 98 -25.20 -20.82 -12.77
CA THR A 98 -24.15 -20.57 -11.77
C THR A 98 -23.27 -21.79 -11.52
N ASP A 99 -23.80 -23.00 -11.72
CA ASP A 99 -23.04 -24.24 -11.53
C ASP A 99 -21.98 -24.49 -12.63
N SER A 100 -21.96 -23.71 -13.71
CA SER A 100 -21.01 -23.86 -14.82
C SER A 100 -19.96 -22.75 -14.93
N ILE A 101 -19.87 -21.86 -13.93
CA ILE A 101 -18.99 -20.68 -13.93
C ILE A 101 -17.51 -21.05 -14.15
N GLU A 102 -17.08 -22.25 -13.72
CA GLU A 102 -15.69 -22.70 -13.86
C GLU A 102 -15.21 -22.94 -15.30
N ARG A 103 -16.07 -22.92 -16.34
CA ARG A 103 -15.74 -23.61 -17.62
C ARG A 103 -15.68 -22.80 -18.91
N SER A 104 -15.96 -21.50 -18.95
CA SER A 104 -15.92 -20.74 -20.21
C SER A 104 -14.98 -19.53 -20.20
N ILE A 105 -13.78 -19.70 -20.76
CA ILE A 105 -12.78 -18.65 -20.97
C ILE A 105 -13.34 -17.48 -21.81
N LEU A 106 -14.23 -17.76 -22.77
CA LEU A 106 -14.81 -16.73 -23.65
C LEU A 106 -15.80 -15.78 -22.95
N LYS A 107 -16.59 -16.29 -21.99
CA LYS A 107 -17.53 -15.44 -21.25
C LYS A 107 -16.83 -14.58 -20.21
N SER A 108 -15.66 -15.03 -19.73
CA SER A 108 -14.85 -14.22 -18.83
C SER A 108 -14.18 -13.06 -19.56
N THR A 109 -13.75 -13.20 -20.82
CA THR A 109 -13.20 -12.07 -21.59
C THR A 109 -14.24 -10.98 -21.83
N GLU A 110 -15.45 -11.33 -22.27
CA GLU A 110 -16.52 -10.35 -22.48
C GLU A 110 -16.90 -9.63 -21.17
N PHE A 111 -16.95 -10.36 -20.06
CA PHE A 111 -17.20 -9.75 -18.76
C PHE A 111 -16.07 -8.81 -18.32
N LEU A 112 -14.81 -9.17 -18.57
CA LEU A 112 -13.65 -8.32 -18.25
C LEU A 112 -13.61 -7.04 -19.10
N GLU A 113 -13.96 -7.10 -20.38
CA GLU A 113 -14.09 -5.92 -21.23
C GLU A 113 -15.18 -4.99 -20.70
N PHE A 114 -16.32 -5.55 -20.30
CA PHE A 114 -17.39 -4.79 -19.67
C PHE A 114 -16.96 -4.15 -18.34
N LEU A 115 -16.23 -4.86 -17.48
CA LEU A 115 -15.71 -4.30 -16.23
C LEU A 115 -14.73 -3.16 -16.50
N THR A 116 -13.86 -3.32 -17.50
CA THR A 116 -12.94 -2.25 -17.94
C THR A 116 -13.72 -1.01 -18.39
N ALA A 117 -14.79 -1.18 -19.17
CA ALA A 117 -15.68 -0.09 -19.56
C ALA A 117 -16.38 0.56 -18.35
N ILE A 118 -16.79 -0.23 -17.35
CA ILE A 118 -17.31 0.31 -16.08
C ILE A 118 -16.26 1.16 -15.38
N GLN A 119 -15.02 0.67 -15.27
CA GLN A 119 -13.95 1.42 -14.61
C GLN A 119 -13.71 2.75 -15.33
N HIS A 120 -13.74 2.77 -16.68
CA HIS A 120 -13.64 4.01 -17.44
C HIS A 120 -14.81 4.96 -17.18
N ASN A 121 -16.03 4.41 -17.11
CA ASN A 121 -17.25 5.18 -16.84
C ASN A 121 -17.35 5.68 -15.38
N MET A 122 -16.48 5.19 -14.49
CA MET A 122 -16.37 5.72 -13.12
C MET A 122 -15.75 7.12 -13.06
N HIS A 123 -15.20 7.63 -14.18
CA HIS A 123 -14.65 8.99 -14.27
C HIS A 123 -13.68 9.31 -13.14
N SER A 124 -12.78 8.37 -12.84
CA SER A 124 -11.78 8.57 -11.79
C SER A 124 -10.94 9.81 -12.10
N LYS A 125 -10.90 10.76 -11.17
CA LYS A 125 -10.47 12.13 -11.44
C LYS A 125 -9.10 12.40 -10.82
N ILE A 126 -8.21 12.98 -11.62
CA ILE A 126 -6.90 13.49 -11.17
C ILE A 126 -6.88 15.00 -11.40
N ALA A 127 -6.75 15.78 -10.34
CA ALA A 127 -6.71 17.24 -10.42
C ALA A 127 -5.28 17.77 -10.22
N ILE A 128 -4.82 18.62 -11.14
CA ILE A 128 -3.53 19.32 -11.00
C ILE A 128 -3.78 20.69 -10.35
N MET A 129 -3.22 20.90 -9.17
CA MET A 129 -3.34 22.13 -8.39
C MET A 129 -1.96 22.76 -8.14
N GLY A 130 -1.95 24.05 -7.81
CA GLY A 130 -0.75 24.74 -7.35
C GLY A 130 -0.57 26.14 -7.91
N PRO A 131 0.51 26.83 -7.51
CA PRO A 131 0.73 28.23 -7.83
C PRO A 131 0.78 28.51 -9.34
N TYR A 132 0.50 29.75 -9.71
CA TYR A 132 0.76 30.25 -11.06
C TYR A 132 2.25 30.03 -11.44
N SER A 133 2.52 29.75 -12.71
CA SER A 133 3.87 29.45 -13.23
C SER A 133 4.58 28.20 -12.70
N SER A 134 3.91 27.32 -11.95
CA SER A 134 4.52 26.06 -11.46
C SER A 134 4.73 24.99 -12.55
N GLY A 135 4.13 25.17 -13.73
CA GLY A 135 4.19 24.22 -14.84
C GLY A 135 3.01 23.25 -14.93
N LYS A 136 1.84 23.58 -14.33
CA LYS A 136 0.64 22.72 -14.34
C LYS A 136 0.20 22.32 -15.75
N THR A 137 0.06 23.30 -16.63
CA THR A 137 -0.36 23.07 -18.03
C THR A 137 0.69 22.27 -18.81
N VAL A 138 1.99 22.47 -18.53
CA VAL A 138 3.06 21.66 -19.14
C VAL A 138 2.96 20.20 -18.68
N LEU A 139 2.70 19.98 -17.39
CA LEU A 139 2.46 18.64 -16.83
C LEU A 139 1.22 18.00 -17.45
N TYR A 140 0.12 18.76 -17.55
CA TYR A 140 -1.12 18.32 -18.18
C TYR A 140 -0.90 17.91 -19.64
N ASP A 141 -0.24 18.76 -20.43
CA ASP A 141 0.06 18.49 -21.85
C ASP A 141 1.00 17.30 -22.03
N MET A 142 1.92 17.07 -21.09
CA MET A 142 2.82 15.92 -21.10
C MET A 142 2.07 14.60 -20.85
N LEU A 143 1.10 14.62 -19.93
CA LEU A 143 0.38 13.43 -19.49
C LEU A 143 -0.85 13.11 -20.33
N LYS A 144 -1.53 14.13 -20.87
CA LYS A 144 -2.78 13.92 -21.61
C LYS A 144 -2.57 13.02 -22.82
N GLU A 145 -3.56 12.18 -23.05
CA GLU A 145 -3.74 11.45 -24.30
C GLU A 145 -4.60 12.31 -25.25
N ASN A 146 -5.09 11.70 -26.34
CA ASN A 146 -5.98 12.37 -27.27
C ASN A 146 -7.33 12.72 -26.64
N GLY A 147 -7.89 13.85 -27.07
CA GLY A 147 -9.22 14.32 -26.65
C GLY A 147 -9.14 15.26 -25.45
N GLU A 148 -9.46 16.53 -25.69
CA GLU A 148 -9.62 17.56 -24.68
C GLU A 148 -11.09 17.99 -24.66
N ARG A 149 -11.63 18.17 -23.46
CA ARG A 149 -12.97 18.72 -23.24
C ARG A 149 -12.88 19.90 -22.29
N ASP A 150 -13.55 20.98 -22.66
CA ASP A 150 -13.75 22.10 -21.77
C ASP A 150 -14.84 21.72 -20.77
N ILE A 151 -14.50 21.70 -19.47
CA ILE A 151 -15.47 21.44 -18.41
C ILE A 151 -16.23 22.74 -18.09
N ALA A 152 -15.48 23.84 -18.05
CA ALA A 152 -15.95 25.20 -17.86
C ALA A 152 -14.84 26.16 -18.29
N ASP A 153 -15.13 27.46 -18.32
CA ASP A 153 -14.16 28.51 -18.69
C ASP A 153 -12.87 28.51 -17.85
N PHE A 154 -12.89 27.86 -16.68
CA PHE A 154 -11.77 27.81 -15.74
C PHE A 154 -11.03 26.45 -15.71
N ALA A 155 -11.53 25.41 -16.40
CA ALA A 155 -10.98 24.06 -16.28
C ALA A 155 -11.09 23.26 -17.58
N LYS A 156 -9.99 22.62 -17.93
CA LYS A 156 -9.89 21.65 -19.01
C LYS A 156 -9.75 20.26 -18.45
N ALA A 157 -10.30 19.27 -19.15
CA ALA A 157 -10.06 17.87 -18.84
C ALA A 157 -9.66 17.10 -20.10
N ALA A 158 -8.74 16.16 -19.92
CA ALA A 158 -8.36 15.21 -20.95
C ALA A 158 -8.31 13.80 -20.37
N ILE A 159 -8.31 12.83 -21.27
CA ILE A 159 -8.13 11.44 -20.88
C ILE A 159 -6.64 11.21 -20.57
N PHE A 160 -6.37 10.54 -19.47
CA PHE A 160 -5.05 10.04 -19.11
C PHE A 160 -5.13 8.55 -18.83
N LYS A 161 -4.21 7.77 -19.39
CA LYS A 161 -4.20 6.31 -19.25
C LYS A 161 -2.94 5.84 -18.54
N ILE A 162 -3.13 4.96 -17.56
CA ILE A 162 -2.06 4.17 -16.96
C ILE A 162 -2.46 2.72 -17.09
N ASN A 163 -1.68 1.94 -17.83
CA ASN A 163 -1.99 0.54 -18.15
C ASN A 163 -3.38 0.46 -18.82
N GLN A 164 -4.31 -0.32 -18.25
CA GLN A 164 -5.68 -0.47 -18.74
C GLN A 164 -6.67 0.52 -18.11
N LEU A 165 -6.22 1.34 -17.17
CA LEU A 165 -7.06 2.28 -16.42
C LEU A 165 -7.13 3.63 -17.11
N GLN A 166 -8.31 4.22 -17.06
CA GLN A 166 -8.56 5.56 -17.56
C GLN A 166 -8.89 6.50 -16.42
N PHE A 167 -8.30 7.70 -16.49
CA PHE A 167 -8.53 8.79 -15.57
C PHE A 167 -8.90 10.05 -16.35
N ASP A 168 -9.76 10.87 -15.75
CA ASP A 168 -10.00 12.23 -16.20
C ASP A 168 -8.93 13.12 -15.54
N LEU A 169 -7.99 13.64 -16.34
CA LEU A 169 -6.96 14.56 -15.89
C LEU A 169 -7.46 15.99 -16.05
N TRP A 170 -7.48 16.75 -14.95
CA TRP A 170 -8.02 18.10 -14.91
C TRP A 170 -6.92 19.13 -14.70
N ASP A 171 -6.92 20.19 -15.52
CA ASP A 171 -6.03 21.36 -15.40
C ASP A 171 -6.84 22.64 -15.20
N PHE A 172 -6.44 23.43 -14.21
CA PHE A 172 -7.08 24.69 -13.86
C PHE A 172 -6.43 25.85 -14.61
N GLN A 173 -7.22 26.57 -15.41
CA GLN A 173 -6.71 27.53 -16.40
C GLN A 173 -6.62 28.97 -15.91
N LEU A 174 -7.30 29.33 -14.81
CA LEU A 174 -7.31 30.73 -14.36
C LEU A 174 -5.97 31.13 -13.72
N PRO A 175 -5.45 32.34 -14.00
CA PRO A 175 -4.13 32.78 -13.56
C PRO A 175 -4.12 33.28 -12.09
N GLU A 176 -4.85 32.63 -11.18
CA GLU A 176 -5.03 33.10 -9.80
C GLU A 176 -4.79 32.01 -8.74
N ASN A 177 -3.98 32.35 -7.73
CA ASN A 177 -3.63 31.43 -6.65
C ASN A 177 -4.75 31.25 -5.61
N TYR A 178 -5.59 32.27 -5.42
CA TYR A 178 -6.61 32.32 -4.35
C TYR A 178 -8.04 32.27 -4.89
N HIS A 179 -8.23 31.66 -6.06
CA HIS A 179 -9.53 31.60 -6.70
C HIS A 179 -10.51 30.71 -5.90
N GLY A 180 -11.70 31.22 -5.59
CA GLY A 180 -12.72 30.45 -4.84
C GLY A 180 -13.26 29.20 -5.55
N LEU A 181 -12.89 28.99 -6.82
CA LEU A 181 -13.25 27.78 -7.58
C LEU A 181 -12.30 26.61 -7.35
N TRP A 182 -11.16 26.83 -6.69
CA TRP A 182 -10.22 25.74 -6.40
C TRP A 182 -10.87 24.63 -5.56
N SER A 183 -11.72 24.97 -4.59
CA SER A 183 -12.47 24.00 -3.78
C SER A 183 -13.35 23.09 -4.65
N LYS A 184 -14.15 23.69 -5.54
CA LYS A 184 -15.00 22.96 -6.50
C LYS A 184 -14.17 22.13 -7.47
N PHE A 185 -13.00 22.65 -7.88
CA PHE A 185 -12.12 21.98 -8.82
C PHE A 185 -11.48 20.72 -8.22
N ILE A 186 -11.04 20.74 -6.96
CA ILE A 186 -10.37 19.59 -6.33
C ILE A 186 -11.34 18.59 -5.68
N ARG A 187 -12.59 18.97 -5.45
CA ARG A 187 -13.61 18.07 -4.89
C ARG A 187 -13.84 16.86 -5.80
N GLY A 188 -13.99 15.69 -5.17
CA GLY A 188 -14.28 14.44 -5.88
C GLY A 188 -13.08 13.82 -6.61
N SER A 189 -11.87 14.37 -6.46
CA SER A 189 -10.68 13.81 -7.11
C SER A 189 -10.17 12.57 -6.37
N ASP A 190 -9.81 11.50 -7.08
CA ASP A 190 -9.13 10.34 -6.48
C ASP A 190 -7.68 10.70 -6.12
N LEU A 191 -7.03 11.55 -6.94
CA LEU A 191 -5.70 12.08 -6.72
C LEU A 191 -5.65 13.58 -6.99
N ILE A 192 -4.96 14.30 -6.13
CA ILE A 192 -4.62 15.70 -6.29
C ILE A 192 -3.11 15.82 -6.41
N ILE A 193 -2.64 16.43 -7.49
CA ILE A 193 -1.22 16.69 -7.73
C ILE A 193 -0.96 18.16 -7.42
N LEU A 194 -0.26 18.44 -6.31
CA LEU A 194 0.20 19.78 -5.97
C LEU A 194 1.56 20.03 -6.59
N LEU A 195 1.61 20.86 -7.63
CA LEU A 195 2.83 21.20 -8.36
C LEU A 195 3.27 22.63 -8.02
N PHE A 196 4.53 22.80 -7.61
CA PHE A 196 5.14 24.11 -7.36
C PHE A 196 6.54 24.21 -7.96
N ASP A 197 7.02 25.43 -8.19
CA ASP A 197 8.35 25.70 -8.75
C ASP A 197 9.41 25.78 -7.66
N LEU A 198 10.41 24.91 -7.68
CA LEU A 198 11.47 24.89 -6.67
C LEU A 198 12.42 26.08 -6.77
N SER A 199 12.56 26.69 -7.95
CA SER A 199 13.43 27.86 -8.15
C SER A 199 12.81 29.16 -7.64
N ASN A 200 11.48 29.22 -7.56
CA ASN A 200 10.74 30.41 -7.19
C ASN A 200 9.38 30.05 -6.58
N TYR A 201 9.39 29.68 -5.29
CA TYR A 201 8.18 29.36 -4.54
C TYR A 201 7.87 30.39 -3.46
N ASN A 202 6.57 30.47 -3.12
CA ASN A 202 6.09 31.22 -1.97
C ASN A 202 5.45 30.24 -0.97
N LEU A 203 6.05 30.12 0.22
CA LEU A 203 5.61 29.23 1.29
C LEU A 203 4.13 29.43 1.64
N LYS A 204 3.68 30.68 1.79
CA LYS A 204 2.28 30.99 2.17
C LYS A 204 1.27 30.51 1.12
N VAL A 205 1.65 30.58 -0.15
CA VAL A 205 0.79 30.11 -1.25
C VAL A 205 0.70 28.58 -1.25
N ILE A 206 1.81 27.90 -1.01
CA ILE A 206 1.82 26.43 -0.93
C ILE A 206 1.03 25.96 0.31
N GLU A 207 1.22 26.62 1.46
CA GLU A 207 0.45 26.37 2.68
C GLU A 207 -1.05 26.56 2.44
N HIS A 208 -1.44 27.62 1.73
CA HIS A 208 -2.83 27.84 1.34
C HIS A 208 -3.42 26.65 0.55
N PHE A 209 -2.70 26.14 -0.45
CA PHE A 209 -3.16 24.99 -1.23
C PHE A 209 -3.26 23.70 -0.40
N ILE A 210 -2.38 23.51 0.58
CA ILE A 210 -2.46 22.37 1.50
C ILE A 210 -3.65 22.49 2.45
N GLN A 211 -3.88 23.69 2.98
CA GLN A 211 -5.05 23.98 3.80
C GLN A 211 -6.33 23.70 3.01
N LEU A 212 -6.38 24.17 1.75
CA LEU A 212 -7.50 23.90 0.85
C LEU A 212 -7.72 22.40 0.64
N TYR A 213 -6.66 21.64 0.38
CA TYR A 213 -6.73 20.18 0.28
C TYR A 213 -7.29 19.54 1.57
N ASN A 214 -6.78 19.94 2.73
CA ASN A 214 -7.18 19.40 4.03
C ASN A 214 -8.65 19.70 4.36
N GLN A 215 -9.17 20.83 3.89
CA GLN A 215 -10.55 21.27 4.10
C GLN A 215 -11.53 20.56 3.15
N GLU A 216 -11.20 20.47 1.86
CA GLU A 216 -12.18 20.08 0.82
C GLU A 216 -12.05 18.63 0.35
N SER A 217 -10.85 18.03 0.45
CA SER A 217 -10.53 16.79 -0.24
C SER A 217 -9.63 15.87 0.59
N LYS A 218 -9.81 15.82 1.92
CA LYS A 218 -9.00 14.98 2.82
C LYS A 218 -9.04 13.47 2.48
N LEU A 219 -10.10 13.01 1.82
CA LEU A 219 -10.26 11.62 1.38
C LEU A 219 -9.51 11.33 0.08
N SER A 220 -9.17 12.36 -0.69
CA SER A 220 -8.36 12.25 -1.89
C SER A 220 -6.91 11.99 -1.52
N LYS A 221 -6.16 11.35 -2.42
CA LYS A 221 -4.71 11.21 -2.25
C LYS A 221 -4.02 12.52 -2.65
N LEU A 222 -2.90 12.85 -2.01
CA LEU A 222 -2.09 14.03 -2.34
C LEU A 222 -0.70 13.62 -2.81
N LEU A 223 -0.34 14.04 -4.02
CA LEU A 223 1.02 13.92 -4.57
C LEU A 223 1.62 15.32 -4.69
N VAL A 224 2.67 15.60 -3.92
CA VAL A 224 3.34 16.90 -3.91
C VAL A 224 4.62 16.82 -4.76
N LEU A 225 4.70 17.67 -5.79
CA LEU A 225 5.78 17.70 -6.77
C LEU A 225 6.46 19.08 -6.79
N GLY A 226 7.76 19.10 -6.50
CA GLY A 226 8.63 20.25 -6.72
C GLY A 226 9.24 20.19 -8.11
N ASN A 227 8.83 21.08 -9.00
CA ASN A 227 9.28 21.19 -10.38
C ASN A 227 10.55 22.03 -10.51
N LYS A 228 11.20 21.96 -11.67
CA LYS A 228 12.39 22.71 -12.06
C LYS A 228 13.60 22.43 -11.16
N ASN A 229 13.75 21.17 -10.74
CA ASN A 229 14.89 20.76 -9.92
C ASN A 229 16.25 20.96 -10.61
N ASP A 230 16.25 21.10 -11.94
CA ASP A 230 17.43 21.35 -12.77
C ASP A 230 18.00 22.76 -12.59
N LEU A 231 17.20 23.68 -12.05
CA LEU A 231 17.60 25.07 -11.83
C LEU A 231 18.17 25.33 -10.43
N ILE A 232 18.17 24.33 -9.55
CA ILE A 232 18.56 24.49 -8.15
C ILE A 232 19.55 23.41 -7.69
N SER A 233 20.32 23.74 -6.68
CA SER A 233 21.30 22.84 -6.06
C SER A 233 20.66 21.84 -5.09
N GLU A 234 21.33 20.72 -4.82
CA GLU A 234 20.86 19.75 -3.82
C GLU A 234 20.74 20.33 -2.41
N GLU A 235 21.56 21.32 -2.06
CA GLU A 235 21.51 22.01 -0.77
C GLU A 235 20.22 22.82 -0.62
N GLU A 236 19.82 23.55 -1.68
CA GLU A 236 18.57 24.30 -1.71
C GLU A 236 17.34 23.39 -1.64
N ILE A 237 17.39 22.21 -2.26
CA ILE A 237 16.34 21.19 -2.14
C ILE A 237 16.16 20.78 -0.67
N LYS A 238 17.27 20.48 0.03
CA LYS A 238 17.25 20.10 1.45
C LYS A 238 16.73 21.22 2.34
N MET A 239 17.12 22.46 2.08
CA MET A 239 16.59 23.62 2.81
C MET A 239 15.08 23.76 2.60
N THR A 240 14.63 23.63 1.35
CA THR A 240 13.20 23.73 0.98
C THR A 240 12.36 22.64 1.65
N LEU A 241 12.89 21.40 1.73
CA LEU A 241 12.27 20.29 2.47
C LEU A 241 12.08 20.61 3.96
N ASN A 242 13.08 21.25 4.59
CA ASN A 242 13.00 21.61 6.00
C ASN A 242 12.04 22.78 6.25
N LEU A 243 11.96 23.74 5.32
CA LEU A 243 11.14 24.94 5.45
C LEU A 243 9.64 24.66 5.26
N LEU A 244 9.29 23.87 4.25
CA LEU A 244 7.91 23.70 3.82
C LEU A 244 7.04 23.04 4.92
N LYS A 245 7.61 22.26 5.85
CA LYS A 245 6.87 21.44 6.84
C LYS A 245 5.77 20.55 6.26
N ILE A 246 5.70 20.45 4.94
CA ILE A 246 4.91 19.50 4.19
C ILE A 246 5.61 18.16 4.36
N GLY A 247 4.87 17.05 4.40
CA GLY A 247 5.47 15.73 4.31
C GLY A 247 6.41 15.61 3.09
N LYS A 248 7.11 14.48 2.97
CA LYS A 248 8.06 14.24 1.86
C LYS A 248 7.41 14.57 0.50
N PHE A 249 7.92 15.59 -0.20
CA PHE A 249 7.57 15.87 -1.59
C PHE A 249 8.61 15.28 -2.54
N GLN A 250 8.23 15.07 -3.80
CA GLN A 250 9.12 14.51 -4.81
C GLN A 250 9.67 15.63 -5.70
N THR A 251 10.97 15.59 -6.02
CA THR A 251 11.56 16.55 -6.95
C THR A 251 11.57 16.00 -8.37
N ILE A 252 11.19 16.86 -9.31
CA ILE A 252 11.14 16.55 -10.73
C ILE A 252 11.61 17.76 -11.54
N SER A 253 11.99 17.49 -12.78
CA SER A 253 12.11 18.50 -13.81
C SER A 253 11.35 18.02 -15.03
N LEU A 254 10.34 18.79 -15.45
CA LEU A 254 9.50 18.44 -16.60
C LEU A 254 10.26 18.50 -17.94
N THR A 255 11.45 19.11 -17.98
CA THR A 255 12.27 19.21 -19.19
C THR A 255 13.20 18.00 -19.39
N GLN A 256 13.43 17.21 -18.34
CA GLN A 256 14.33 16.06 -18.41
C GLN A 256 13.74 14.89 -19.21
N THR A 257 14.60 14.19 -19.95
CA THR A 257 14.23 12.96 -20.65
C THR A 257 13.79 11.88 -19.65
N GLY A 258 12.61 11.30 -19.86
CA GLY A 258 12.02 10.31 -18.95
C GLY A 258 11.18 10.88 -17.80
N ALA A 259 11.02 12.21 -17.70
CA ALA A 259 10.16 12.83 -16.69
C ALA A 259 8.71 12.30 -16.72
N LYS A 260 8.14 12.12 -17.92
CA LYS A 260 6.80 11.55 -18.12
C LYS A 260 6.65 10.20 -17.42
N GLN A 261 7.57 9.26 -17.65
CA GLN A 261 7.50 7.92 -17.05
C GLN A 261 7.65 7.98 -15.53
N LYS A 262 8.61 8.76 -15.01
CA LYS A 262 8.79 8.95 -13.57
C LYS A 262 7.51 9.47 -12.90
N ILE A 263 6.80 10.39 -13.54
CA ILE A 263 5.55 10.94 -13.03
C ILE A 263 4.41 9.92 -13.10
N ILE A 264 4.29 9.16 -14.19
CA ILE A 264 3.34 8.05 -14.30
C ILE A 264 3.57 7.04 -13.17
N ASP A 265 4.83 6.70 -12.88
CA ASP A 265 5.19 5.79 -11.78
C ASP A 265 4.80 6.36 -10.42
N LEU A 266 5.04 7.66 -10.17
CA LEU A 266 4.65 8.35 -8.94
C LEU A 266 3.13 8.42 -8.76
N ILE A 267 2.39 8.69 -9.84
CA ILE A 267 0.92 8.67 -9.84
C ILE A 267 0.43 7.24 -9.54
N GLY A 268 1.00 6.24 -10.21
CA GLY A 268 0.68 4.84 -9.99
C GLY A 268 0.93 4.39 -8.56
N GLN A 269 2.06 4.81 -7.96
CA GLN A 269 2.36 4.54 -6.55
C GLN A 269 1.37 5.23 -5.61
N SER A 270 1.06 6.51 -5.87
CA SER A 270 0.15 7.30 -5.03
C SER A 270 -1.26 6.70 -5.04
N LEU A 271 -1.78 6.37 -6.23
CA LEU A 271 -3.07 5.69 -6.39
C LEU A 271 -3.03 4.22 -5.97
N SER A 272 -1.83 3.69 -5.70
CA SER A 272 -1.60 2.28 -5.35
C SER A 272 -2.15 1.39 -6.46
N LEU A 273 -1.83 1.69 -7.72
CA LEU A 273 -2.28 0.93 -8.88
C LEU A 273 -1.54 -0.41 -8.97
N LYS A 274 -2.19 -1.41 -9.56
CA LYS A 274 -1.54 -2.68 -9.85
C LYS A 274 -0.48 -2.47 -10.93
N LYS A 275 0.75 -2.89 -10.63
CA LYS A 275 1.83 -2.91 -11.63
C LYS A 275 1.61 -4.07 -12.61
N GLU A 276 1.89 -3.83 -13.88
CA GLU A 276 1.94 -4.91 -14.86
C GLU A 276 3.14 -5.80 -14.58
N LEU A 277 2.99 -7.10 -14.84
CA LEU A 277 4.09 -8.04 -14.69
C LEU A 277 5.29 -7.61 -15.54
N PRO A 278 6.52 -7.92 -15.09
CA PRO A 278 7.71 -7.67 -15.89
C PRO A 278 7.58 -8.28 -17.30
N SER A 279 8.03 -7.57 -18.33
CA SER A 279 7.94 -8.06 -19.72
C SER A 279 8.64 -9.40 -19.94
N ASN A 280 9.70 -9.68 -19.17
CA ASN A 280 10.44 -10.95 -19.17
C ASN A 280 9.79 -12.05 -18.32
N PHE A 281 8.64 -11.81 -17.69
CA PHE A 281 7.99 -12.78 -16.80
C PHE A 281 7.65 -14.09 -17.52
N SER A 282 7.12 -14.01 -18.74
CA SER A 282 6.85 -15.18 -19.57
C SER A 282 8.12 -16.03 -19.81
N ASP A 283 9.26 -15.38 -20.01
CA ASP A 283 10.52 -16.08 -20.29
C ASP A 283 11.07 -16.75 -19.02
N LEU A 284 10.91 -16.11 -17.85
CA LEU A 284 11.24 -16.72 -16.56
C LEU A 284 10.38 -17.95 -16.26
N VAL A 285 9.10 -17.94 -16.64
CA VAL A 285 8.21 -19.11 -16.51
C VAL A 285 8.69 -20.24 -17.41
N LYS A 286 9.01 -19.95 -18.68
CA LYS A 286 9.57 -20.95 -19.61
C LYS A 286 10.89 -21.53 -19.12
N GLU A 287 11.77 -20.69 -18.56
CA GLU A 287 13.05 -21.13 -17.98
C GLU A 287 12.82 -22.13 -16.83
N ALA A 288 11.90 -21.84 -15.91
CA ALA A 288 11.56 -22.73 -14.81
C ALA A 288 11.00 -24.08 -15.32
N GLU A 289 10.14 -24.05 -16.35
CA GLU A 289 9.60 -25.27 -16.98
C GLU A 289 10.67 -26.09 -17.71
N MET A 290 11.67 -25.44 -18.33
CA MET A 290 12.81 -26.15 -18.95
C MET A 290 13.68 -26.83 -17.89
N LEU A 291 13.93 -26.18 -16.76
CA LEU A 291 14.68 -26.76 -15.63
C LEU A 291 13.96 -27.99 -15.04
N GLU A 292 12.64 -27.91 -14.92
CA GLU A 292 11.79 -29.04 -14.52
C GLU A 292 11.88 -30.20 -15.53
N LYS A 293 11.76 -29.92 -16.84
CA LYS A 293 11.86 -30.94 -17.89
C LYS A 293 13.24 -31.60 -18.00
N SER A 294 14.30 -30.86 -17.69
CA SER A 294 15.67 -31.39 -17.66
C SER A 294 16.00 -32.19 -16.39
N GLY A 295 15.07 -32.30 -15.45
CA GLY A 295 15.26 -33.03 -14.18
C GLY A 295 16.09 -32.27 -13.15
N ASN A 296 16.36 -30.97 -13.36
CA ASN A 296 17.05 -30.13 -12.39
C ASN A 296 16.06 -29.53 -11.38
N ASP A 297 15.42 -30.42 -10.61
CA ASP A 297 14.30 -30.09 -9.74
C ASP A 297 14.67 -29.01 -8.69
N VAL A 298 15.91 -29.02 -8.18
CA VAL A 298 16.34 -28.03 -7.16
C VAL A 298 16.37 -26.61 -7.72
N LEU A 299 16.93 -26.41 -8.92
CA LEU A 299 16.95 -25.09 -9.56
C LEU A 299 15.54 -24.66 -9.99
N ALA A 300 14.73 -25.59 -10.49
CA ALA A 300 13.33 -25.34 -10.83
C ALA A 300 12.54 -24.83 -9.61
N ILE A 301 12.68 -25.46 -8.43
CA ILE A 301 12.06 -24.98 -7.18
C ILE A 301 12.50 -23.55 -6.86
N ALA A 302 13.80 -23.26 -6.94
CA ALA A 302 14.31 -21.92 -6.65
C ALA A 302 13.72 -20.87 -7.59
N LYS A 303 13.61 -21.17 -8.89
CA LYS A 303 13.00 -20.30 -9.90
C LYS A 303 11.49 -20.13 -9.68
N TYR A 304 10.75 -21.19 -9.37
CA TYR A 304 9.33 -21.08 -9.04
C TYR A 304 9.08 -20.26 -7.77
N LYS A 305 9.93 -20.36 -6.74
CA LYS A 305 9.86 -19.47 -5.57
C LYS A 305 10.09 -18.00 -5.94
N HIS A 306 11.07 -17.74 -6.80
CA HIS A 306 11.32 -16.39 -7.30
C HIS A 306 10.13 -15.84 -8.10
N LEU A 307 9.53 -16.66 -8.99
CA LEU A 307 8.32 -16.30 -9.73
C LEU A 307 7.13 -16.02 -8.80
N ILE A 308 6.95 -16.79 -7.72
CA ILE A 308 5.93 -16.51 -6.69
C ILE A 308 6.19 -15.15 -6.02
N ASN A 309 7.45 -14.83 -5.71
CA ASN A 309 7.79 -13.53 -5.13
C ASN A 309 7.45 -12.38 -6.08
N ILE A 310 7.79 -12.51 -7.37
CA ILE A 310 7.37 -11.55 -8.41
C ILE A 310 5.84 -11.48 -8.43
N CYS A 311 5.13 -12.60 -8.54
CA CYS A 311 3.66 -12.53 -8.61
C CYS A 311 3.03 -11.94 -7.33
N ASN A 312 3.63 -12.12 -6.15
CA ASN A 312 3.16 -11.49 -4.91
C ASN A 312 3.39 -9.97 -4.94
N GLU A 313 4.57 -9.53 -5.38
CA GLU A 313 4.90 -8.09 -5.51
C GLU A 313 3.97 -7.38 -6.49
N TYR A 314 3.62 -8.06 -7.60
CA TYR A 314 2.73 -7.55 -8.65
C TYR A 314 1.26 -7.96 -8.45
N GLN A 315 0.96 -8.66 -7.35
CA GLN A 315 -0.37 -9.13 -6.95
C GLN A 315 -1.15 -9.85 -8.07
N ASP A 316 -0.47 -10.78 -8.75
CA ASP A 316 -1.07 -11.68 -9.72
C ASP A 316 -1.43 -13.03 -9.09
N PHE A 317 -2.57 -13.07 -8.41
CA PHE A 317 -3.06 -14.27 -7.72
C PHE A 317 -3.38 -15.44 -8.66
N SER A 318 -3.73 -15.16 -9.92
CA SER A 318 -4.02 -16.20 -10.91
C SER A 318 -2.77 -17.03 -11.19
N ASN A 319 -1.65 -16.36 -11.42
CA ASN A 319 -0.37 -17.02 -11.64
C ASN A 319 0.21 -17.61 -10.34
N ILE A 320 0.01 -16.98 -9.18
CA ILE A 320 0.45 -17.54 -7.88
C ILE A 320 -0.11 -18.93 -7.65
N SER A 321 -1.42 -19.13 -7.83
CA SER A 321 -2.07 -20.41 -7.59
C SER A 321 -1.51 -21.51 -8.50
N LYS A 322 -1.38 -21.21 -9.81
CA LYS A 322 -0.80 -22.14 -10.80
C LYS A 322 0.64 -22.51 -10.48
N ILE A 323 1.47 -21.52 -10.11
CA ILE A 323 2.88 -21.75 -9.81
C ILE A 323 3.05 -22.50 -8.49
N ARG A 324 2.22 -22.24 -7.47
CA ARG A 324 2.23 -22.97 -6.19
C ARG A 324 1.85 -24.43 -6.37
N GLU A 325 0.88 -24.72 -7.23
CA GLU A 325 0.50 -26.10 -7.57
C GLU A 325 1.70 -26.84 -8.17
N LYS A 326 2.36 -26.28 -9.19
CA LYS A 326 3.59 -26.84 -9.78
C LYS A 326 4.73 -26.99 -8.77
N LEU A 327 4.90 -26.03 -7.88
CA LEU A 327 5.91 -26.11 -6.83
C LEU A 327 5.60 -27.27 -5.86
N SER A 328 4.34 -27.47 -5.50
CA SER A 328 3.91 -28.55 -4.60
C SER A 328 4.10 -29.94 -5.23
N THR A 329 3.80 -30.11 -6.53
CA THR A 329 4.00 -31.39 -7.22
C THR A 329 5.49 -31.73 -7.30
N LEU A 330 6.33 -30.74 -7.60
CA LEU A 330 7.77 -30.92 -7.77
C LEU A 330 8.51 -31.13 -6.43
N THR A 331 8.08 -30.45 -5.35
CA THR A 331 8.58 -30.71 -4.00
C THR A 331 8.21 -32.11 -3.51
N ASN A 332 6.98 -32.56 -3.73
CA ASN A 332 6.54 -33.93 -3.42
C ASN A 332 7.34 -34.99 -4.19
N LYS A 333 7.68 -34.74 -5.47
CA LYS A 333 8.54 -35.62 -6.26
C LYS A 333 9.94 -35.75 -5.64
N LEU A 334 10.54 -34.62 -5.27
CA LEU A 334 11.88 -34.58 -4.68
C LEU A 334 11.93 -35.23 -3.28
N GLU A 335 10.85 -35.13 -2.49
CA GLU A 335 10.73 -35.84 -1.22
C GLU A 335 10.63 -37.36 -1.42
N LYS A 336 9.80 -37.83 -2.36
CA LYS A 336 9.70 -39.26 -2.71
C LYS A 336 11.03 -39.83 -3.18
N GLU A 337 11.80 -39.10 -3.99
CA GLU A 337 13.14 -39.52 -4.42
C GLU A 337 14.12 -39.62 -3.23
N LYS A 338 14.09 -38.65 -2.31
CA LYS A 338 14.91 -38.70 -1.09
C LYS A 338 14.55 -39.90 -0.21
N GLU A 339 13.27 -40.20 -0.05
CA GLU A 339 12.82 -41.38 0.70
C GLU A 339 13.27 -42.68 0.03
N TYR A 340 13.17 -42.76 -1.29
CA TYR A 340 13.64 -43.91 -2.06
C TYR A 340 15.14 -44.14 -1.85
N ARG A 341 15.96 -43.09 -1.99
CA ARG A 341 17.42 -43.16 -1.72
C ARG A 341 17.74 -43.55 -0.28
N ARG A 342 16.95 -43.08 0.70
CA ARG A 342 17.09 -43.49 2.11
C ARG A 342 16.76 -44.97 2.32
N LYS A 343 15.74 -45.51 1.64
CA LYS A 343 15.37 -46.93 1.72
C LYS A 343 16.42 -47.81 1.05
N GLU A 344 16.94 -47.43 -0.11
CA GLU A 344 18.04 -48.14 -0.77
C GLU A 344 19.35 -48.07 0.03
N GLY A 345 19.71 -46.89 0.54
CA GLY A 345 20.89 -46.73 1.40
C GLY A 345 20.81 -47.56 2.68
N LYS A 346 19.61 -47.79 3.23
CA LYS A 346 19.41 -48.74 4.35
C LYS A 346 19.63 -50.19 3.93
N ARG A 347 19.26 -50.59 2.71
CA ARG A 347 19.50 -51.94 2.17
C ARG A 347 20.98 -52.18 1.85
N LEU A 348 21.69 -51.13 1.45
CA LEU A 348 23.12 -51.16 1.15
C LEU A 348 24.02 -50.89 2.37
N LYS A 349 23.46 -50.82 3.58
CA LYS A 349 24.27 -50.85 4.80
C LYS A 349 24.96 -52.21 4.83
N PHE A 350 26.20 -52.20 4.36
CA PHE A 350 27.15 -53.30 4.40
C PHE A 350 27.11 -53.88 5.82
N GLU A 351 26.50 -55.05 5.99
CA GLU A 351 26.64 -55.80 7.24
C GLU A 351 28.12 -56.08 7.37
N ILE A 352 28.78 -55.41 8.32
CA ILE A 352 30.18 -55.66 8.60
C ILE A 352 30.25 -57.13 8.99
N PRO A 353 30.92 -58.00 8.21
CA PRO A 353 30.90 -59.42 8.48
C PRO A 353 31.49 -59.66 9.88
N ASP A 354 30.72 -60.30 10.76
CA ASP A 354 31.07 -60.52 12.18
C ASP A 354 32.44 -61.19 12.38
N LYS A 355 32.97 -61.86 11.35
CA LYS A 355 34.33 -62.42 11.33
C LYS A 355 34.94 -62.30 9.93
N ILE A 356 35.89 -61.38 9.78
CA ILE A 356 36.78 -61.37 8.60
C ILE A 356 37.68 -62.60 8.67
N LYS A 357 37.36 -63.65 7.90
CA LYS A 357 38.23 -64.82 7.77
C LYS A 357 39.22 -64.58 6.64
N PHE A 358 40.48 -64.30 6.98
CA PHE A 358 41.56 -64.25 6.00
C PHE A 358 41.85 -65.66 5.47
N HIS A 359 41.54 -65.92 4.20
CA HIS A 359 41.74 -67.25 3.58
C HIS A 359 43.11 -67.42 2.91
N GLN A 360 43.84 -66.33 2.70
CA GLN A 360 45.13 -66.38 2.04
C GLN A 360 46.25 -66.19 3.05
N LYS A 361 46.76 -67.30 3.59
CA LYS A 361 48.10 -67.31 4.20
C LYS A 361 49.11 -67.15 3.07
N VAL A 362 49.48 -65.92 2.77
CA VAL A 362 50.61 -65.63 1.88
C VAL A 362 51.86 -66.20 2.55
N LYS A 363 52.35 -67.34 2.06
CA LYS A 363 53.66 -67.86 2.44
C LYS A 363 54.71 -66.96 1.79
N VAL A 364 55.20 -66.01 2.57
CA VAL A 364 56.34 -65.19 2.19
C VAL A 364 57.54 -66.13 2.07
N GLN A 365 58.18 -66.20 0.90
CA GLN A 365 59.42 -66.94 0.74
C GLN A 365 60.48 -66.36 1.69
N PRO A 366 61.25 -67.20 2.42
CA PRO A 366 62.33 -66.71 3.25
C PRO A 366 63.36 -65.99 2.38
N LEU A 367 63.74 -64.79 2.79
CA LEU A 367 64.81 -64.00 2.15
C LEU A 367 66.11 -64.82 2.09
N PRO A 368 66.89 -64.74 0.99
CA PRO A 368 68.15 -65.48 0.86
C PRO A 368 69.16 -65.08 1.95
N PRO A 369 69.93 -66.03 2.52
CA PRO A 369 70.85 -65.83 3.64
C PRO A 369 72.19 -65.24 3.19
N GLY A 370 72.15 -64.17 2.39
CA GLY A 370 73.31 -63.41 1.96
C GLY A 370 73.04 -61.93 2.18
N GLY A 371 73.31 -61.44 3.39
CA GLY A 371 73.27 -60.01 3.66
C GLY A 371 74.50 -59.30 3.07
N PRO A 372 74.33 -58.18 2.36
CA PRO A 372 75.32 -57.12 2.30
C PRO A 372 74.98 -56.08 3.36
N GLN A 373 75.92 -55.93 4.31
CA GLN A 373 76.40 -54.70 4.96
C GLN A 373 75.38 -53.71 5.57
N GLU A 374 75.71 -53.27 6.79
CA GLU A 374 75.09 -52.14 7.49
C GLU A 374 74.81 -50.95 6.56
N LEU A 375 73.57 -50.83 6.10
CA LEU A 375 73.05 -49.57 5.60
C LEU A 375 72.74 -48.70 6.83
N THR A 376 73.60 -47.72 7.02
CA THR A 376 73.43 -46.58 7.93
C THR A 376 71.99 -46.06 7.88
N LYS A 377 71.43 -45.80 9.08
CA LYS A 377 70.06 -45.27 9.25
C LYS A 377 69.85 -44.06 8.33
N PRO A 378 68.84 -44.06 7.45
CA PRO A 378 68.52 -42.87 6.66
C PRO A 378 68.06 -41.76 7.61
N VAL A 379 68.78 -40.63 7.55
CA VAL A 379 68.37 -39.37 8.16
C VAL A 379 66.98 -39.03 7.61
N PRO A 380 65.98 -38.74 8.47
CA PRO A 380 64.65 -38.39 8.00
C PRO A 380 64.74 -37.14 7.11
N PRO A 381 64.13 -37.15 5.92
CA PRO A 381 64.12 -35.98 5.06
C PRO A 381 63.48 -34.82 5.81
N LYS A 382 64.20 -33.69 5.89
CA LYS A 382 63.66 -32.41 6.36
C LYS A 382 62.36 -32.15 5.61
N ARG A 383 61.23 -32.23 6.31
CA ARG A 383 59.94 -31.76 5.81
C ARG A 383 60.07 -30.25 5.65
N ASN A 384 60.35 -29.81 4.43
CA ASN A 384 59.96 -28.47 4.00
C ASN A 384 58.44 -28.47 3.97
N PHE A 385 57.83 -28.08 5.10
CA PHE A 385 56.47 -27.58 5.09
C PHE A 385 56.48 -26.37 4.16
N ILE A 386 55.80 -26.47 3.02
CA ILE A 386 55.30 -25.28 2.34
C ILE A 386 54.21 -24.77 3.27
N GLU A 387 54.55 -23.77 4.07
CA GLU A 387 53.58 -22.93 4.76
C GLU A 387 52.72 -22.27 3.68
N MET A 388 51.48 -22.72 3.51
CA MET A 388 50.45 -21.85 2.96
C MET A 388 50.22 -20.75 4.00
N PRO A 389 50.37 -19.46 3.65
CA PRO A 389 50.08 -18.38 4.57
C PRO A 389 48.59 -18.37 4.89
N LEU A 390 48.24 -18.87 6.08
CA LEU A 390 46.97 -18.63 6.75
C LEU A 390 47.10 -17.30 7.51
N GLU A 391 47.25 -16.21 6.76
CA GLU A 391 46.93 -14.87 7.26
C GLU A 391 45.49 -14.55 6.85
N GLY A 392 44.59 -14.97 7.74
CA GLY A 392 43.22 -14.52 7.79
C GLY A 392 42.79 -14.58 9.24
N THR A 393 42.97 -13.47 9.95
CA THR A 393 42.41 -13.23 11.28
C THR A 393 40.88 -13.27 11.21
N TYR A 394 40.32 -14.47 11.21
CA TYR A 394 38.91 -14.64 11.55
C TYR A 394 38.81 -14.63 13.07
N GLU A 395 38.55 -13.45 13.62
CA GLU A 395 37.98 -13.34 14.96
C GLU A 395 36.76 -14.25 15.06
N LYS A 396 36.81 -15.22 15.97
CA LYS A 396 35.64 -15.99 16.38
C LYS A 396 34.64 -15.05 17.04
N LYS A 397 33.80 -14.40 16.24
CA LYS A 397 32.55 -13.84 16.74
C LYS A 397 31.72 -15.00 17.30
N LYS A 398 31.49 -14.96 18.60
CA LYS A 398 30.45 -15.76 19.27
C LYS A 398 29.18 -15.59 18.45
N VAL A 399 28.63 -16.70 17.97
CA VAL A 399 27.29 -16.74 17.39
C VAL A 399 26.34 -16.44 18.55
N GLU A 400 25.92 -15.18 18.64
CA GLU A 400 24.74 -14.81 19.41
C GLU A 400 23.53 -15.49 18.77
N ASN A 401 22.78 -16.18 19.63
CA ASN A 401 21.51 -16.78 19.26
C ASN A 401 20.58 -15.69 18.71
N LEU A 402 20.39 -15.68 17.38
CA LEU A 402 19.30 -14.98 16.70
C LEU A 402 17.97 -15.63 17.13
N THR A 403 17.52 -15.26 18.33
CA THR A 403 16.13 -15.42 18.77
C THR A 403 15.43 -14.11 18.46
N LEU A 404 14.63 -14.12 17.40
CA LEU A 404 13.91 -12.97 16.85
C LEU A 404 12.66 -12.59 17.67
N PHE A 405 12.59 -12.92 18.96
CA PHE A 405 11.46 -12.56 19.81
C PHE A 405 11.91 -12.38 21.27
N THR A 406 11.95 -11.14 21.75
CA THR A 406 11.98 -10.83 23.18
C THR A 406 10.60 -11.11 23.79
N GLN A 407 10.56 -11.68 24.99
CA GLN A 407 9.32 -11.97 25.73
C GLN A 407 8.62 -10.69 26.27
N GLU A 408 9.10 -9.50 25.92
CA GLU A 408 8.56 -8.23 26.40
C GLU A 408 7.43 -7.67 25.53
N ASP A 409 7.23 -8.17 24.31
CA ASP A 409 6.11 -7.75 23.43
C ASP A 409 4.79 -8.49 23.72
N LYS A 410 4.75 -9.40 24.71
CA LYS A 410 3.56 -10.18 25.08
C LYS A 410 2.79 -9.65 26.29
N LYS A 411 3.10 -8.44 26.81
CA LYS A 411 2.46 -7.90 28.02
C LYS A 411 1.59 -6.64 27.88
N VAL A 412 1.29 -6.17 26.66
CA VAL A 412 0.41 -4.99 26.48
C VAL A 412 -1.00 -5.33 25.98
N ALA A 413 -1.28 -6.58 25.60
CA ALA A 413 -2.61 -6.99 25.12
C ALA A 413 -3.44 -7.74 26.15
N LYS A 414 -3.67 -7.18 27.35
CA LYS A 414 -4.76 -7.60 28.26
C LYS A 414 -5.23 -6.44 29.15
N LYS A 415 -6.29 -5.77 28.72
CA LYS A 415 -7.44 -5.26 29.52
C LYS A 415 -8.00 -3.99 28.86
N LYS A 416 -9.20 -4.10 28.27
CA LYS A 416 -10.41 -3.42 28.77
C LYS A 416 -11.57 -3.79 27.85
N ASP A 417 -12.50 -4.56 28.41
CA ASP A 417 -13.83 -4.78 27.87
C ASP A 417 -14.75 -3.61 28.29
N PHE A 418 -15.53 -3.17 27.30
CA PHE A 418 -16.92 -2.69 27.29
C PHE A 418 -17.41 -1.46 28.09
N GLN A 419 -17.96 -0.50 27.34
CA GLN A 419 -19.33 0.10 27.34
C GLN A 419 -19.23 1.54 26.82
N GLY A 420 -20.12 2.16 26.04
CA GLY A 420 -21.33 1.78 25.33
C GLY A 420 -21.54 2.79 24.18
N ALA A 421 -22.43 2.47 23.26
CA ALA A 421 -22.75 3.27 22.08
C ALA A 421 -23.64 4.46 22.42
N GLU A 422 -23.39 5.63 21.82
CA GLU A 422 -24.43 6.58 21.40
C GLU A 422 -24.02 7.27 20.09
N ASP A 423 -24.94 7.21 19.12
CA ASP A 423 -24.91 7.85 17.81
C ASP A 423 -25.06 9.36 17.94
N ILE A 424 -24.17 10.14 17.29
CA ILE A 424 -24.44 11.55 16.99
C ILE A 424 -23.90 11.86 15.58
N SER A 425 -24.79 11.89 14.59
CA SER A 425 -24.55 12.51 13.28
C SER A 425 -24.85 14.00 13.37
N LEU A 426 -23.86 14.86 13.17
CA LEU A 426 -24.01 16.31 13.07
C LEU A 426 -23.92 16.74 11.61
N ASP A 427 -25.07 17.11 11.03
CA ASP A 427 -25.13 17.87 9.79
C ASP A 427 -24.77 19.34 10.07
N PHE A 428 -23.75 19.85 9.39
CA PHE A 428 -23.28 21.23 9.51
C PHE A 428 -23.58 22.00 8.22
N GLU A 429 -24.59 22.87 8.25
CA GLU A 429 -24.74 23.97 7.29
C GLU A 429 -24.16 25.25 7.90
N LEU A 430 -23.08 25.77 7.33
CA LEU A 430 -22.52 27.08 7.70
C LEU A 430 -22.68 28.07 6.56
N LYS A 431 -23.51 29.09 6.83
CA LYS A 431 -23.58 30.34 6.05
C LYS A 431 -22.36 31.20 6.36
N THR A 432 -21.67 31.64 5.32
CA THR A 432 -20.53 32.55 5.39
C THR A 432 -20.99 33.98 5.70
N LYS A 433 -20.23 34.68 6.55
CA LYS A 433 -20.28 36.15 6.71
C LYS A 433 -18.86 36.71 6.60
N ASP A 434 -18.78 37.87 5.96
CA ASP A 434 -17.58 38.57 5.51
C ASP A 434 -16.70 39.17 6.63
N ASN A 435 -15.39 39.17 6.34
CA ASN A 435 -14.30 40.11 6.64
C ASN A 435 -14.33 40.99 7.89
N LYS A 436 -13.20 41.01 8.62
CA LYS A 436 -12.51 42.25 9.05
C LYS A 436 -11.06 42.00 9.48
N ASP A 437 -10.24 43.02 9.20
CA ASP A 437 -8.78 43.10 9.28
C ASP A 437 -8.17 42.85 10.68
N LEU A 438 -6.99 42.22 10.69
CA LEU A 438 -6.19 41.94 11.89
C LEU A 438 -5.24 43.10 12.21
N GLN A 439 -5.44 43.72 13.37
CA GLN A 439 -4.48 44.58 14.03
C GLN A 439 -3.57 43.77 14.97
N ILE A 440 -2.33 44.25 15.11
CA ILE A 440 -1.19 43.64 15.80
C ILE A 440 -1.49 43.41 17.29
N GLU A 441 -1.33 42.15 17.74
CA GLU A 441 -1.57 41.71 19.12
C GLU A 441 -0.46 42.21 20.10
N LYS A 442 -0.89 42.76 21.23
CA LYS A 442 -0.05 42.94 22.42
C LYS A 442 0.02 41.61 23.16
N GLU A 443 1.22 41.24 23.64
CA GLU A 443 1.38 40.08 24.53
C GLU A 443 0.52 40.22 25.79
N ILE A 444 -0.46 39.33 25.93
CA ILE A 444 -1.35 39.25 27.09
C ILE A 444 -0.68 38.34 28.13
N THR A 445 -0.45 38.85 29.34
CA THR A 445 0.08 38.08 30.46
C THR A 445 -0.93 37.05 30.98
N HIS A 446 -0.46 35.89 31.44
CA HIS A 446 -1.25 34.75 31.91
C HIS A 446 -2.33 35.02 32.99
N SER A 447 -2.35 36.19 33.64
CA SER A 447 -3.36 36.51 34.67
C SER A 447 -4.74 36.88 34.10
N ASP A 448 -4.87 37.12 32.79
CA ASP A 448 -6.12 37.65 32.20
C ASP A 448 -6.99 36.60 31.50
N ASN A 449 -6.55 35.33 31.43
CA ASN A 449 -7.29 34.26 30.75
C ASN A 449 -8.73 34.06 31.27
N PRO A 450 -9.03 34.13 32.59
CA PRO A 450 -10.41 33.96 33.08
C PRO A 450 -11.35 35.09 32.64
N LYS A 451 -10.87 36.33 32.63
CA LYS A 451 -11.64 37.47 32.10
C LYS A 451 -11.88 37.33 30.61
N LYS A 452 -10.86 36.88 29.87
CA LYS A 452 -10.99 36.70 28.43
C LYS A 452 -11.98 35.59 28.05
N LEU A 453 -11.95 34.48 28.79
CA LEU A 453 -12.95 33.43 28.65
C LEU A 453 -14.37 33.95 28.92
N GLN A 454 -14.54 34.74 29.98
CA GLN A 454 -15.82 35.36 30.31
C GLN A 454 -16.31 36.28 29.19
N GLU A 455 -15.45 37.17 28.67
CA GLU A 455 -15.79 38.06 27.53
C GLU A 455 -16.20 37.27 26.28
N LEU A 456 -15.53 36.15 25.99
CA LEU A 456 -15.86 35.32 24.83
C LEU A 456 -17.23 34.65 25.00
N ILE A 457 -17.52 34.08 26.18
CA ILE A 457 -18.81 33.45 26.48
C ILE A 457 -19.94 34.49 26.42
N GLU A 458 -19.72 35.69 26.96
CA GLU A 458 -20.64 36.83 26.86
C GLU A 458 -20.86 37.26 25.40
N GLY A 459 -19.80 37.26 24.58
CA GLY A 459 -19.88 37.53 23.14
C GLY A 459 -20.72 36.50 22.36
N TYR A 460 -20.83 35.27 22.85
CA TYR A 460 -21.69 34.23 22.28
C TYR A 460 -23.13 34.24 22.83
N GLY A 461 -23.46 35.18 23.73
CA GLY A 461 -24.81 35.36 24.26
C GLY A 461 -25.14 34.54 25.51
N SER A 462 -24.13 33.98 26.18
CA SER A 462 -24.28 33.30 27.47
C SER A 462 -23.60 34.11 28.59
N SER A 463 -23.69 33.67 29.84
CA SER A 463 -22.98 34.29 30.95
C SER A 463 -22.42 33.23 31.89
N LEU A 464 -21.12 33.32 32.20
CA LEU A 464 -20.46 32.44 33.15
C LEU A 464 -19.71 33.28 34.18
N SER A 465 -19.91 33.00 35.47
CA SER A 465 -19.23 33.77 36.53
C SER A 465 -17.71 33.61 36.44
N LEU A 466 -16.95 34.68 36.74
CA LEU A 466 -15.49 34.67 36.70
C LEU A 466 -14.87 33.49 37.48
N ARG A 467 -15.44 33.13 38.65
CA ARG A 467 -14.99 31.99 39.46
C ARG A 467 -15.15 30.64 38.75
N LEU A 468 -16.20 30.48 37.95
CA LEU A 468 -16.43 29.28 37.16
C LEU A 468 -15.50 29.24 35.94
N CYS A 469 -15.24 30.38 35.30
CA CYS A 469 -14.21 30.49 34.26
C CYS A 469 -12.82 30.07 34.79
N GLU A 470 -12.45 30.53 35.98
CA GLU A 470 -11.20 30.12 36.64
C GLU A 470 -11.15 28.61 36.92
N HIS A 471 -12.28 28.02 37.32
CA HIS A 471 -12.36 26.58 37.58
C HIS A 471 -12.22 25.76 36.31
N LEU A 472 -12.95 26.13 35.24
CA LEU A 472 -12.91 25.46 33.94
C LEU A 472 -11.50 25.48 33.33
N LEU A 473 -10.82 26.63 33.37
CA LEU A 473 -9.46 26.76 32.88
C LEU A 473 -8.46 25.93 33.71
N ARG A 474 -8.71 25.76 35.01
CA ARG A 474 -7.86 24.93 35.86
C ARG A 474 -7.96 23.45 35.47
N GLU A 475 -9.18 22.94 35.30
CA GLU A 475 -9.40 21.56 34.85
C GLU A 475 -8.83 21.32 33.46
N LEU A 476 -9.00 22.28 32.55
CA LEU A 476 -8.43 22.20 31.21
C LEU A 476 -6.89 22.15 31.25
N LYS A 477 -6.27 22.96 32.11
CA LYS A 477 -4.81 22.97 32.30
C LYS A 477 -4.31 21.65 32.88
N GLU A 478 -5.02 21.09 33.86
CA GLU A 478 -4.70 19.78 34.44
C GLU A 478 -4.82 18.66 33.41
N THR A 479 -5.85 18.70 32.57
CA THR A 479 -6.11 17.70 31.52
C THR A 479 -5.05 17.76 30.41
N LEU A 480 -4.64 18.96 29.99
CA LEU A 480 -3.67 19.15 28.91
C LEU A 480 -2.21 18.95 29.36
N GLY A 481 -1.91 19.07 30.65
CA GLY A 481 -0.55 18.93 31.18
C GLY A 481 0.45 19.99 30.67
N ARG A 482 -0.04 21.08 30.06
CA ARG A 482 0.77 22.19 29.52
C ARG A 482 0.11 23.56 29.83
N PRO A 483 0.86 24.68 29.76
CA PRO A 483 0.27 26.01 29.84
C PRO A 483 -0.78 26.23 28.75
N LEU A 484 -1.84 26.97 29.09
CA LEU A 484 -2.94 27.28 28.18
C LEU A 484 -2.55 28.36 27.18
N THR A 485 -2.83 28.14 25.91
CA THR A 485 -2.75 29.14 24.83
C THR A 485 -4.08 29.88 24.68
N LEU A 486 -4.09 30.98 23.93
CA LEU A 486 -5.32 31.72 23.61
C LEU A 486 -6.34 30.84 22.87
N GLU A 487 -5.85 29.99 21.96
CA GLU A 487 -6.67 29.03 21.21
C GLU A 487 -7.37 28.02 22.14
N ASP A 488 -6.71 27.56 23.20
CA ASP A 488 -7.33 26.68 24.20
C ASP A 488 -8.49 27.38 24.92
N VAL A 489 -8.36 28.68 25.20
CA VAL A 489 -9.41 29.50 25.84
C VAL A 489 -10.60 29.70 24.90
N GLU A 490 -10.35 29.98 23.62
CA GLU A 490 -11.40 30.10 22.60
C GLU A 490 -12.16 28.78 22.38
N ASN A 491 -11.44 27.67 22.34
CA ASN A 491 -12.04 26.34 22.23
C ASN A 491 -12.87 25.99 23.47
N ALA A 492 -12.39 26.33 24.67
CA ALA A 492 -13.16 26.15 25.91
C ALA A 492 -14.48 26.93 25.87
N ALA A 493 -14.47 28.19 25.40
CA ALA A 493 -15.68 28.99 25.24
C ALA A 493 -16.68 28.32 24.27
N ARG A 494 -16.22 27.83 23.12
CA ARG A 494 -17.08 27.16 22.12
C ARG A 494 -17.68 25.87 22.66
N ILE A 495 -16.91 25.07 23.38
CA ILE A 495 -17.38 23.81 23.99
C ILE A 495 -18.48 24.12 25.02
N PHE A 496 -18.26 25.12 25.88
CA PHE A 496 -19.25 25.54 26.88
C PHE A 496 -20.58 25.95 26.24
N ILE A 497 -20.54 26.80 25.21
CA ILE A 497 -21.74 27.26 24.49
C ILE A 497 -22.46 26.11 23.78
N ASN A 498 -21.71 25.15 23.21
CA ASN A 498 -22.32 23.99 22.58
C ASN A 498 -22.99 23.07 23.59
N GLN A 499 -22.47 22.97 24.82
CA GLN A 499 -23.08 22.19 25.91
C GLN A 499 -24.34 22.84 26.47
N GLU A 500 -24.40 24.17 26.53
CA GLU A 500 -25.60 24.89 26.99
C GLU A 500 -26.77 24.84 25.98
N LYS A 501 -26.47 24.64 24.71
CA LYS A 501 -27.47 24.52 23.63
C LYS A 501 -28.05 23.12 23.45
N LEU A 502 -27.45 22.12 24.10
CA LEU A 502 -27.96 20.75 24.21
C LEU A 502 -28.91 20.67 25.39
#